data_AF-A0A7S4UGR9-F1
#
_entry.id   AF-A0A7S4UGR9-F1
#
_cell.length_a   1.000
_cell.length_b   1.000
_cell.length_c   1.000
_cell.angle_alpha   90.00
_cell.angle_beta   90.00
_cell.angle_gamma   90.00
#
_symmetry.space_group_name_H-M   'P 1'
#
loop_
_entity.id
_entity.type
_entity.pdbx_description
1 polymer ?
#
loop_
_entity_poly.entity_id
_entity_poly.type
_entity_poly.pdbx_seq_one_letter_code
_entity_poly.pdbx_strand_id
1 'polypeptide(L)'
;MKNYEYVSICTFIQLIDIRQTLIFSGSVIHSMEEQFKKPELLSEKEGNGWRPEKGADKVDALKGSLLRAQGLPSLLQLHLKRFRYDWQTDVMSKINDKFEFPEELDLSEVCTDVEKEEEERTIYDLQSIVVHVGEFGSGHYYAYVRPDIRSDRWYRFDDDKVTPVDFKDVIADSYGGRARRAKKRRAQKQEEQKKKRFFGRLFRGIGGGGGGQSFGWGGRTSSAYMLQYVRRCDISLLYGEGQTKHQ
;
A
#
# COMPACT_ATOMS: atom_id res chain seq x y z
N MET A 1 22.06 -32.82 -9.80
CA MET A 1 22.17 -31.37 -9.53
C MET A 1 21.24 -30.67 -10.49
N LYS A 2 20.20 -29.98 -10.01
CA LYS A 2 19.32 -29.20 -10.89
C LYS A 2 20.04 -27.89 -11.20
N ASN A 3 20.42 -27.69 -12.46
CA ASN A 3 20.99 -26.43 -12.93
C ASN A 3 19.82 -25.43 -13.03
N TYR A 4 19.77 -24.46 -12.12
CA TYR A 4 18.81 -23.38 -12.20
C TYR A 4 19.43 -22.25 -13.03
N GLU A 5 18.82 -21.92 -14.16
CA GLU A 5 19.19 -20.72 -14.90
C GLU A 5 18.51 -19.50 -14.25
N TYR A 6 19.32 -18.46 -13.99
CA TYR A 6 18.84 -17.17 -13.50
C TYR A 6 18.50 -16.27 -14.69
N VAL A 7 17.22 -15.94 -14.84
CA VAL A 7 16.77 -14.96 -15.82
C VAL A 7 16.56 -13.62 -15.11
N SER A 8 17.46 -12.66 -15.35
CA SER A 8 17.35 -11.29 -14.84
C SER A 8 16.81 -10.38 -15.93
N ILE A 9 15.61 -9.84 -15.73
CA ILE A 9 15.02 -8.84 -16.64
C ILE A 9 15.27 -7.47 -16.02
N CYS A 10 16.11 -6.67 -16.66
CA CYS A 10 16.37 -5.33 -16.20
C CYS A 10 15.19 -4.39 -16.49
N THR A 11 14.44 -4.13 -15.43
CA THR A 11 13.39 -3.11 -15.30
C THR A 11 13.85 -1.66 -15.40
N PHE A 12 13.70 -0.87 -16.49
CA PHE A 12 13.66 0.61 -16.32
C PHE A 12 12.26 0.95 -15.82
N ILE A 13 12.08 1.03 -14.49
CA ILE A 13 10.74 1.06 -13.90
C ILE A 13 10.41 2.46 -13.40
N GLN A 14 9.52 3.18 -14.10
CA GLN A 14 8.85 4.37 -13.55
C GLN A 14 7.66 4.00 -12.64
N LEU A 15 7.06 2.82 -12.87
CA LEU A 15 5.86 2.35 -12.19
C LEU A 15 6.05 0.93 -11.65
N ILE A 16 6.11 0.78 -10.33
CA ILE A 16 6.17 -0.54 -9.68
C ILE A 16 4.76 -0.95 -9.24
N ASP A 17 4.27 -2.01 -9.87
CA ASP A 17 3.07 -2.71 -9.42
C ASP A 17 3.42 -3.66 -8.27
N ILE A 18 2.97 -3.36 -7.05
CA ILE A 18 3.12 -4.29 -5.93
C ILE A 18 2.10 -5.43 -6.11
N ARG A 19 2.59 -6.66 -6.25
CA ARG A 19 1.74 -7.85 -6.42
C ARG A 19 0.78 -7.99 -5.24
N GLN A 20 -0.45 -8.45 -5.51
CA GLN A 20 -1.48 -8.60 -4.48
C GLN A 20 -1.05 -9.46 -3.29
N THR A 21 -0.33 -10.55 -3.57
CA THR A 21 0.20 -11.46 -2.54
C THR A 21 1.17 -10.75 -1.61
N LEU A 22 1.92 -9.76 -2.13
CA LEU A 22 2.88 -8.99 -1.35
C LEU A 22 2.21 -7.93 -0.48
N ILE A 23 1.00 -7.49 -0.81
CA ILE A 23 0.23 -6.59 0.08
C ILE A 23 -0.09 -7.27 1.42
N PHE A 24 -0.17 -8.61 1.48
CA PHE A 24 -0.34 -9.34 2.74
C PHE A 24 0.90 -9.36 3.62
N SER A 25 2.05 -9.01 3.06
CA SER A 25 3.33 -8.90 3.76
C SER A 25 3.30 -7.77 4.81
N GLY A 26 2.41 -6.79 4.63
CA GLY A 26 2.05 -5.78 5.63
C GLY A 26 2.79 -4.45 5.47
N SER A 27 3.84 -4.36 4.65
CA SER A 27 4.53 -3.08 4.38
C SER A 27 5.13 -2.97 2.98
N VAL A 28 5.40 -1.73 2.54
CA VAL A 28 6.08 -1.45 1.26
C VAL A 28 7.47 -2.08 1.22
N ILE A 29 8.31 -1.83 2.23
CA ILE A 29 9.70 -2.32 2.26
C ILE A 29 9.72 -3.83 2.14
N HIS A 30 8.95 -4.53 2.97
CA HIS A 30 8.92 -5.99 2.94
C HIS A 30 8.39 -6.52 1.59
N SER A 31 7.40 -5.84 1.00
CA SER A 31 6.92 -6.19 -0.35
C SER A 31 8.00 -6.02 -1.43
N MET A 32 8.82 -4.97 -1.33
CA MET A 32 9.93 -4.74 -2.25
C MET A 32 11.01 -5.82 -2.09
N GLU A 33 11.36 -6.18 -0.86
CA GLU A 33 12.33 -7.24 -0.59
C GLU A 33 11.86 -8.60 -1.12
N GLU A 34 10.61 -8.99 -0.86
CA GLU A 34 10.04 -10.23 -1.39
C GLU A 34 10.01 -10.22 -2.93
N GLN A 35 9.75 -9.07 -3.56
CA GLN A 35 9.68 -8.96 -5.02
C GLN A 35 11.05 -9.00 -5.70
N PHE A 36 12.06 -8.37 -5.10
CA PHE A 36 13.36 -8.14 -5.75
C PHE A 36 14.50 -8.99 -5.18
N LYS A 37 14.43 -9.45 -3.93
CA LYS A 37 15.46 -10.34 -3.34
C LYS A 37 15.11 -11.83 -3.48
N LYS A 38 13.83 -12.19 -3.58
CA LYS A 38 13.42 -13.61 -3.63
C LYS A 38 13.09 -14.06 -5.05
N PRO A 39 13.85 -15.00 -5.62
CA PRO A 39 13.52 -15.57 -6.92
C PRO A 39 12.29 -16.47 -6.82
N GLU A 40 11.45 -16.42 -7.84
CA GLU A 40 10.30 -17.30 -8.04
C GLU A 40 10.76 -18.58 -8.76
N LEU A 41 10.38 -19.74 -8.23
CA LEU A 41 10.62 -21.01 -8.91
C LEU A 41 9.57 -21.22 -9.99
N LEU A 42 10.02 -21.29 -11.24
CA LEU A 42 9.24 -21.78 -12.35
C LEU A 42 9.45 -23.28 -12.41
N SER A 43 8.39 -24.07 -12.23
CA SER A 43 8.48 -25.52 -12.26
C SER A 43 7.75 -26.13 -13.43
N GLU A 44 8.41 -27.08 -14.10
CA GLU A 44 7.77 -27.89 -15.12
C GLU A 44 6.55 -28.65 -14.56
N LYS A 45 6.64 -29.14 -13.33
CA LYS A 45 5.56 -29.90 -12.66
C LYS A 45 4.29 -29.08 -12.45
N GLU A 46 4.45 -27.79 -12.18
CA GLU A 46 3.35 -26.85 -11.99
C GLU A 46 2.85 -26.25 -13.32
N GLY A 47 3.45 -26.66 -14.45
CA GLY A 47 3.09 -26.21 -15.80
C GLY A 47 3.63 -24.82 -16.17
N ASN A 48 4.24 -24.09 -15.23
CA ASN A 48 4.82 -22.75 -15.42
C ASN A 48 6.33 -22.76 -15.72
N GLY A 49 6.92 -23.94 -15.96
CA GLY A 49 8.35 -24.09 -16.30
C GLY A 49 8.81 -23.19 -17.46
N TRP A 50 10.05 -22.75 -17.38
CA TRP A 50 10.65 -21.83 -18.34
C TRP A 50 11.07 -22.54 -19.61
N ARG A 51 10.93 -21.89 -20.76
CA ARG A 51 11.37 -22.41 -22.04
C ARG A 51 12.57 -21.59 -22.52
N PRO A 52 13.77 -22.20 -22.63
CA PRO A 52 14.97 -21.47 -23.03
C PRO A 52 14.91 -20.93 -24.45
N GLU A 53 14.45 -21.76 -25.38
CA GLU A 53 14.40 -21.44 -26.81
C GLU A 53 13.10 -21.94 -27.44
N LYS A 54 12.72 -21.35 -28.57
CA LYS A 54 11.51 -21.76 -29.29
C LYS A 54 11.66 -23.20 -29.80
N GLY A 55 10.86 -24.10 -29.24
CA GLY A 55 10.89 -25.53 -29.58
C GLY A 55 11.58 -26.42 -28.54
N ALA A 56 12.23 -25.84 -27.53
CA ALA A 56 12.79 -26.59 -26.41
C ALA A 56 11.71 -27.01 -25.40
N ASP A 57 12.00 -28.10 -24.68
CA ASP A 57 11.22 -28.53 -23.53
C ASP A 57 11.27 -27.51 -22.40
N LYS A 58 10.23 -27.49 -21.56
CA LYS A 58 10.20 -26.61 -20.39
C LYS A 58 11.09 -27.20 -19.31
N VAL A 59 11.83 -26.33 -18.62
CA VAL A 59 12.72 -26.71 -17.53
C VAL A 59 12.37 -25.94 -16.25
N ASP A 60 12.75 -26.51 -15.11
CA ASP A 60 12.72 -25.78 -13.84
C ASP A 60 13.74 -24.63 -13.89
N ALA A 61 13.33 -23.41 -13.53
CA ALA A 61 14.20 -22.23 -13.54
C ALA A 61 13.89 -21.28 -12.38
N LEU A 62 14.86 -20.47 -11.97
CA LEU A 62 14.66 -19.42 -10.99
C LEU A 62 14.53 -18.08 -11.71
N LYS A 63 13.35 -17.46 -11.58
CA LYS A 63 13.06 -16.16 -12.15
C LYS A 63 13.12 -15.10 -11.05
N GLY A 64 14.12 -14.23 -11.11
CA GLY A 64 14.23 -13.06 -10.25
C GLY A 64 13.95 -11.78 -11.02
N SER A 65 13.65 -10.71 -10.30
CA SER A 65 13.75 -9.34 -10.81
C SER A 65 14.73 -8.61 -9.91
N LEU A 66 15.68 -7.89 -10.48
CA LEU A 66 16.64 -7.11 -9.70
C LEU A 66 16.29 -5.63 -9.81
N LEU A 67 16.37 -4.93 -8.69
CA LEU A 67 16.27 -3.48 -8.65
C LEU A 67 17.69 -2.90 -8.66
N ARG A 68 17.94 -2.00 -9.60
CA ARG A 68 19.25 -1.35 -9.77
C ARG A 68 19.15 0.12 -9.41
N ALA A 69 20.08 0.62 -8.61
CA ALA A 69 20.13 2.00 -8.15
C ALA A 69 20.17 2.98 -9.34
N GLN A 70 20.99 2.71 -10.36
CA GLN A 70 21.09 3.59 -11.53
C GLN A 70 19.84 3.57 -12.42
N GLY A 71 18.99 2.54 -12.29
CA GLY A 71 17.74 2.40 -13.05
C GLY A 71 16.50 2.93 -12.33
N LEU A 72 16.64 3.42 -11.10
CA LEU A 72 15.53 3.98 -10.35
C LEU A 72 14.99 5.23 -11.09
N PRO A 73 13.70 5.61 -10.90
CA PRO A 73 13.12 6.85 -11.46
C PRO A 73 13.10 8.02 -10.47
N SER A 74 13.17 9.28 -10.92
CA SER A 74 13.02 10.45 -10.03
C SER A 74 11.66 10.52 -9.32
N LEU A 75 10.62 10.01 -9.99
CA LEU A 75 9.29 9.82 -9.43
C LEU A 75 8.98 8.32 -9.41
N LEU A 76 8.82 7.74 -8.23
CA LEU A 76 8.47 6.35 -8.03
C LEU A 76 6.98 6.25 -7.73
N GLN A 77 6.23 5.64 -8.65
CA GLN A 77 4.82 5.34 -8.45
C GLN A 77 4.63 3.89 -8.04
N LEU A 78 3.94 3.67 -6.92
CA LEU A 78 3.65 2.34 -6.39
C LEU A 78 2.14 2.09 -6.44
N HIS A 79 1.74 1.11 -7.23
CA HIS A 79 0.35 0.67 -7.27
C HIS A 79 0.11 -0.47 -6.27
N LEU A 80 -0.81 -0.23 -5.34
CA LEU A 80 -1.27 -1.25 -4.39
C LEU A 80 -2.43 -2.00 -5.02
N LYS A 81 -2.16 -3.18 -5.60
CA LYS A 81 -3.18 -4.06 -6.20
C LYS A 81 -4.17 -4.63 -5.16
N ARG A 82 -5.09 -3.79 -4.68
CA ARG A 82 -6.05 -4.12 -3.62
C ARG A 82 -7.34 -4.79 -4.10
N PHE A 83 -7.45 -5.26 -5.34
CA PHE A 83 -8.64 -5.96 -5.82
C PHE A 83 -8.31 -7.38 -6.24
N ARG A 84 -8.78 -8.36 -5.49
CA ARG A 84 -8.54 -9.78 -5.78
C ARG A 84 -9.79 -10.40 -6.36
N TYR A 85 -9.59 -11.18 -7.42
CA TYR A 85 -10.59 -12.10 -7.91
C TYR A 85 -10.41 -13.47 -7.23
N ASP A 86 -11.48 -13.98 -6.61
CA ASP A 86 -11.53 -15.32 -6.05
C ASP A 86 -12.20 -16.26 -7.05
N TRP A 87 -11.41 -17.16 -7.63
CA TRP A 87 -11.88 -18.12 -8.64
C TRP A 87 -12.87 -19.15 -8.07
N GLN A 88 -12.83 -19.42 -6.76
CA GLN A 88 -13.75 -20.40 -6.15
C GLN A 88 -15.15 -19.84 -5.98
N THR A 89 -15.25 -18.54 -5.68
CA THR A 89 -16.52 -17.86 -5.44
C THR A 89 -16.99 -17.02 -6.62
N ASP A 90 -16.14 -16.82 -7.65
CA ASP A 90 -16.39 -15.94 -8.80
C ASP A 90 -16.72 -14.50 -8.40
N VAL A 91 -16.09 -14.03 -7.31
CA VAL A 91 -16.31 -12.69 -6.76
C VAL A 91 -15.00 -11.91 -6.74
N MET A 92 -15.08 -10.65 -7.18
CA MET A 92 -14.00 -9.69 -6.96
C MET A 92 -14.22 -8.94 -5.65
N SER A 93 -13.18 -8.87 -4.82
CA SER A 93 -13.25 -8.26 -3.49
C SER A 93 -12.08 -7.31 -3.25
N LYS A 94 -12.32 -6.27 -2.45
CA LYS A 94 -11.29 -5.33 -2.03
C LYS A 94 -10.50 -5.86 -0.82
N ILE A 95 -9.17 -5.82 -0.91
CA ILE A 95 -8.23 -6.11 0.16
C ILE A 95 -8.07 -4.86 1.03
N ASN A 96 -8.79 -4.86 2.15
CA ASN A 96 -8.75 -3.80 3.16
C ASN A 96 -7.82 -4.14 4.34
N ASP A 97 -6.90 -5.10 4.18
CA ASP A 97 -5.92 -5.41 5.21
C ASP A 97 -4.93 -4.26 5.39
N LYS A 98 -4.40 -4.18 6.62
CA LYS A 98 -3.47 -3.12 7.02
C LYS A 98 -2.19 -3.25 6.19
N PHE A 99 -1.77 -2.16 5.57
CA PHE A 99 -0.54 -2.09 4.81
C PHE A 99 0.16 -0.76 5.11
N GLU A 100 1.40 -0.85 5.60
CA GLU A 100 2.19 0.27 6.08
C GLU A 100 3.14 0.76 4.99
N PHE A 101 3.34 2.06 4.95
CA PHE A 101 4.29 2.70 4.05
C PHE A 101 4.92 3.89 4.76
N PRO A 102 6.26 4.00 4.76
CA PRO A 102 6.92 5.06 5.49
C PRO A 102 6.85 6.39 4.73
N GLU A 103 7.04 7.50 5.43
CA GLU A 103 7.19 8.81 4.79
C GLU A 103 8.52 8.90 4.02
N GLU A 104 9.59 8.40 4.61
CA GLU A 104 10.89 8.20 3.98
C GLU A 104 11.05 6.72 3.62
N LEU A 105 11.21 6.42 2.34
CA LEU A 105 11.43 5.08 1.83
C LEU A 105 12.89 4.95 1.41
N ASP A 106 13.64 4.12 2.14
CA ASP A 106 14.99 3.73 1.73
C ASP A 106 14.95 2.41 0.96
N LEU A 107 15.51 2.40 -0.25
CA LEU A 107 15.65 1.24 -1.12
C LEU A 107 17.09 0.73 -1.21
N SER A 108 18.02 1.26 -0.40
CA SER A 108 19.45 0.89 -0.38
C SER A 108 19.62 -0.62 -0.23
N GLU A 109 18.93 -1.21 0.76
CA GLU A 109 19.00 -2.64 1.04
C GLU A 109 18.33 -3.50 -0.03
N VAL A 110 17.42 -2.95 -0.84
CA VAL A 110 16.69 -3.69 -1.89
C VAL A 110 17.47 -3.71 -3.21
N CYS A 111 18.26 -2.67 -3.47
CA CYS A 111 19.03 -2.54 -4.70
C CYS A 111 20.31 -3.40 -4.66
N THR A 112 20.73 -3.93 -5.82
CA THR A 112 21.85 -4.90 -5.88
C THR A 112 23.23 -4.29 -6.09
N ASP A 113 23.29 -3.00 -6.42
CA ASP A 113 24.45 -2.29 -6.98
C ASP A 113 24.68 -0.95 -6.27
N VAL A 114 24.26 -0.84 -5.01
CA VAL A 114 24.45 0.37 -4.21
C VAL A 114 25.88 0.43 -3.73
N GLU A 115 26.62 1.39 -4.27
CA GLU A 115 27.88 1.83 -3.67
C GLU A 115 27.59 2.85 -2.55
N LYS A 116 28.48 2.99 -1.57
CA LYS A 116 28.29 3.91 -0.43
C LYS A 116 28.02 5.36 -0.86
N GLU A 117 28.56 5.76 -2.00
CA GLU A 117 28.41 7.11 -2.56
C GLU A 117 27.04 7.31 -3.24
N GLU A 118 26.29 6.23 -3.50
CA GLU A 118 24.99 6.24 -4.16
C GLU A 118 23.81 5.97 -3.21
N GLU A 119 24.06 5.78 -1.91
CA GLU A 119 23.02 5.52 -0.90
C GLU A 119 21.98 6.65 -0.84
N GLU A 120 22.39 7.92 -1.03
CA GLU A 120 21.45 9.04 -1.10
C GLU A 120 20.52 8.97 -2.33
N ARG A 121 20.93 8.27 -3.39
CA ARG A 121 20.12 8.10 -4.62
C ARG A 121 19.04 7.03 -4.46
N THR A 122 19.09 6.23 -3.39
CA THR A 122 18.07 5.21 -3.10
C THR A 122 17.01 5.67 -2.11
N ILE A 123 17.12 6.91 -1.62
CA ILE A 123 16.17 7.49 -0.66
C ILE A 123 15.06 8.26 -1.37
N TYR A 124 13.84 7.99 -0.93
CA TYR A 124 12.61 8.52 -1.49
C TYR A 124 11.73 9.17 -0.44
N ASP A 125 11.14 10.31 -0.78
CA ASP A 125 10.22 11.06 0.08
C ASP A 125 8.79 10.93 -0.43
N LEU A 126 7.85 10.59 0.45
CA LEU A 126 6.45 10.43 0.10
C LEU A 126 5.87 11.79 -0.30
N GLN A 127 5.37 11.89 -1.53
CA GLN A 127 4.79 13.10 -2.08
C GLN A 127 3.27 13.07 -2.03
N SER A 128 2.68 11.95 -2.41
CA SER A 128 1.23 11.83 -2.48
C SER A 128 0.73 10.40 -2.25
N ILE A 129 -0.53 10.32 -1.84
CA ILE A 129 -1.25 9.08 -1.60
C ILE A 129 -2.63 9.23 -2.24
N VAL A 130 -2.98 8.36 -3.17
CA VAL A 130 -4.35 8.22 -3.65
C VAL A 130 -5.05 7.21 -2.79
N VAL A 131 -6.18 7.59 -2.20
CA VAL A 131 -6.99 6.71 -1.35
C VAL A 131 -8.28 6.34 -2.08
N HIS A 132 -8.65 5.06 -2.00
CA HIS A 132 -9.94 4.58 -2.47
C HIS A 132 -10.81 4.20 -1.28
N VAL A 133 -12.03 4.73 -1.23
CA VAL A 133 -13.05 4.36 -0.25
C VAL A 133 -14.21 3.67 -0.95
N GLY A 134 -14.52 2.45 -0.55
CA GLY A 134 -15.58 1.67 -1.19
C GLY A 134 -15.18 0.23 -1.39
N GLU A 135 -15.92 -0.46 -2.25
CA GLU A 135 -15.72 -1.86 -2.60
C GLU A 135 -15.41 -1.99 -4.08
N PHE A 136 -15.31 -3.22 -4.57
CA PHE A 136 -15.18 -3.45 -6.01
C PHE A 136 -16.41 -2.87 -6.76
N GLY A 137 -16.16 -2.16 -7.86
CA GLY A 137 -17.19 -1.61 -8.75
C GLY A 137 -17.91 -0.35 -8.25
N SER A 138 -17.65 0.12 -7.02
CA SER A 138 -18.21 1.36 -6.49
C SER A 138 -17.36 1.92 -5.37
N GLY A 139 -17.03 3.20 -5.48
CA GLY A 139 -16.29 3.91 -4.43
C GLY A 139 -16.02 5.36 -4.80
N HIS A 140 -15.19 5.99 -3.98
CA HIS A 140 -14.76 7.38 -4.10
C HIS A 140 -13.24 7.46 -3.99
N TYR A 141 -12.64 8.33 -4.79
CA TYR A 141 -11.21 8.58 -4.78
C TYR A 141 -10.93 10.00 -4.33
N TYR A 142 -9.94 10.14 -3.46
CA TYR A 142 -9.36 11.43 -3.09
C TYR A 142 -7.85 11.26 -2.89
N ALA A 143 -7.13 12.36 -2.78
CA ALA A 143 -5.68 12.34 -2.64
C ALA A 143 -5.22 13.12 -1.41
N TYR A 144 -4.22 12.59 -0.71
CA TYR A 144 -3.38 13.37 0.19
C TYR A 144 -2.12 13.76 -0.58
N VAL A 145 -1.81 15.04 -0.61
CA VAL A 145 -0.67 15.58 -1.38
C VAL A 145 0.11 16.54 -0.51
N ARG A 146 1.43 16.49 -0.66
CA ARG A 146 2.39 17.47 -0.15
C ARG A 146 2.88 18.31 -1.34
N PRO A 147 2.28 19.49 -1.61
CA PRO A 147 2.55 20.26 -2.83
C PRO A 147 4.00 20.73 -2.95
N ASP A 148 4.62 21.07 -1.81
CA ASP A 148 6.07 21.26 -1.70
C ASP A 148 6.61 20.22 -0.72
N ILE A 149 7.33 19.25 -1.27
CA ILE A 149 7.92 18.12 -0.54
C ILE A 149 8.93 18.55 0.53
N ARG A 150 9.48 19.76 0.41
CA ARG A 150 10.40 20.35 1.40
C ARG A 150 9.67 20.88 2.64
N SER A 151 8.35 21.02 2.57
CA SER A 151 7.51 21.46 3.67
C SER A 151 6.72 20.30 4.25
N ASP A 152 6.50 20.24 5.56
CA ASP A 152 5.70 19.18 6.20
C ASP A 152 4.17 19.45 6.14
N ARG A 153 3.71 20.15 5.10
CA ARG A 153 2.30 20.55 4.97
C ARG A 153 1.55 19.60 4.04
N TRP A 154 0.63 18.84 4.64
CA TRP A 154 -0.24 17.93 3.93
C TRP A 154 -1.61 18.55 3.67
N TYR A 155 -2.15 18.23 2.50
CA TYR A 155 -3.46 18.65 2.08
C TYR A 155 -4.24 17.45 1.56
N ARG A 156 -5.51 17.37 1.94
CA ARG A 156 -6.49 16.46 1.36
C ARG A 156 -7.19 17.18 0.21
N PHE A 157 -7.12 16.60 -0.97
CA PHE A 157 -7.83 16.99 -2.18
C PHE A 157 -8.97 16.01 -2.40
N ASP A 158 -10.18 16.45 -2.10
CA ASP A 158 -11.42 15.68 -2.18
C ASP A 158 -12.41 16.46 -3.07
N ASP A 159 -12.41 16.13 -4.36
CA ASP A 159 -13.14 16.83 -5.43
C ASP A 159 -12.92 18.36 -5.41
N ASP A 160 -13.94 19.11 -5.05
CA ASP A 160 -13.95 20.59 -5.00
C ASP A 160 -13.35 21.15 -3.70
N LYS A 161 -12.96 20.29 -2.75
CA LYS A 161 -12.51 20.69 -1.42
C LYS A 161 -11.04 20.36 -1.20
N VAL A 162 -10.30 21.37 -0.79
CA VAL A 162 -8.91 21.24 -0.34
C VAL A 162 -8.81 21.63 1.12
N THR A 163 -8.34 20.71 1.95
CA THR A 163 -8.23 20.94 3.41
C THR A 163 -6.84 20.59 3.92
N PRO A 164 -6.19 21.45 4.72
CA PRO A 164 -4.95 21.08 5.40
C PRO A 164 -5.22 19.95 6.40
N VAL A 165 -4.28 19.01 6.52
CA VAL A 165 -4.38 17.84 7.40
C VAL A 165 -3.04 17.53 8.05
N ASP A 166 -3.06 16.91 9.23
CA ASP A 166 -1.84 16.39 9.86
C ASP A 166 -1.46 15.03 9.24
N PHE A 167 -0.16 14.76 9.11
CA PHE A 167 0.31 13.48 8.56
C PHE A 167 -0.19 12.25 9.35
N LYS A 168 -0.37 12.38 10.66
CA LYS A 168 -0.95 11.30 11.49
C LYS A 168 -2.35 10.85 11.00
N ASP A 169 -3.14 11.79 10.49
CA ASP A 169 -4.50 11.54 10.02
C ASP A 169 -4.47 10.93 8.62
N VAL A 170 -3.52 11.38 7.78
CA VAL A 170 -3.21 10.77 6.48
C VAL A 170 -2.92 9.27 6.64
N ILE A 171 -2.02 8.92 7.58
CA ILE A 171 -1.63 7.53 7.86
C ILE A 171 -2.80 6.72 8.40
N ALA A 172 -3.53 7.25 9.37
CA ALA A 172 -4.66 6.57 10.00
C ALA A 172 -5.76 6.20 8.99
N ASP A 173 -5.96 7.03 7.97
CA ASP A 173 -6.97 6.81 6.92
C ASP A 173 -6.46 5.90 5.79
N SER A 174 -5.15 5.93 5.52
CA SER A 174 -4.57 5.30 4.32
C SER A 174 -4.09 3.86 4.53
N TYR A 175 -3.70 3.46 5.74
CA TYR A 175 -3.16 2.11 5.98
C TYR A 175 -4.21 0.99 5.82
N GLY A 176 -5.50 1.32 6.02
CA GLY A 176 -6.58 0.34 6.09
C GLY A 176 -6.54 -0.50 7.37
N GLY A 177 -7.07 -1.71 7.29
CA GLY A 177 -7.16 -2.66 8.40
C GLY A 177 -8.57 -2.81 8.97
N ARG A 178 -8.79 -3.91 9.71
CA ARG A 178 -10.09 -4.20 10.34
C ARG A 178 -10.27 -3.34 11.60
N ALA A 179 -11.41 -2.68 11.72
CA ALA A 179 -11.75 -1.91 12.92
C ALA A 179 -11.67 -2.75 14.21
N ARG A 180 -10.61 -2.59 15.01
CA ARG A 180 -10.47 -3.18 16.35
C ARG A 180 -11.66 -2.84 17.26
N ARG A 181 -12.36 -1.73 17.02
CA ARG A 181 -13.56 -1.29 17.79
C ARG A 181 -14.77 -2.21 17.62
N ALA A 182 -14.90 -2.99 16.54
CA ALA A 182 -16.04 -3.90 16.35
C ALA A 182 -16.01 -5.09 17.33
N LYS A 183 -14.82 -5.65 17.59
CA LYS A 183 -14.63 -6.71 18.62
C LYS A 183 -14.82 -6.16 20.03
N LYS A 184 -14.24 -4.98 20.34
CA LYS A 184 -14.34 -4.36 21.68
C LYS A 184 -15.78 -3.93 22.01
N ARG A 185 -16.51 -3.29 21.08
CA ARG A 185 -17.94 -2.94 21.27
C ARG A 185 -18.86 -4.16 21.30
N ARG A 186 -18.59 -5.24 20.56
CA ARG A 186 -19.36 -6.50 20.67
C ARG A 186 -19.13 -7.20 21.99
N ALA A 187 -17.88 -7.29 22.48
CA ALA A 187 -17.56 -7.85 23.79
C ALA A 187 -18.19 -7.02 24.92
N GLN A 188 -18.09 -5.70 24.85
CA GLN A 188 -18.65 -4.77 25.84
C GLN A 188 -20.19 -4.76 25.80
N LYS A 189 -20.82 -4.83 24.61
CA LYS A 189 -22.28 -5.02 24.48
C LYS A 189 -22.76 -6.38 24.97
N GLN A 190 -21.99 -7.46 24.79
CA GLN A 190 -22.33 -8.79 25.30
C GLN A 190 -22.22 -8.85 26.83
N GLU A 191 -21.24 -8.19 27.43
CA GLU A 191 -21.10 -8.07 28.88
C GLU A 191 -22.19 -7.18 29.49
N GLU A 192 -22.53 -6.08 28.83
CA GLU A 192 -23.61 -5.18 29.24
C GLU A 192 -25.00 -5.81 29.02
N GLN A 193 -25.20 -6.61 27.98
CA GLN A 193 -26.41 -7.44 27.81
C GLN A 193 -26.49 -8.58 28.81
N LYS A 194 -25.36 -9.20 29.22
CA LYS A 194 -25.35 -10.17 30.32
C LYS A 194 -25.73 -9.51 31.64
N LYS A 195 -25.19 -8.32 31.95
CA LYS A 195 -25.58 -7.50 33.12
C LYS A 195 -27.05 -7.04 33.05
N LYS A 196 -27.53 -6.61 31.89
CA LYS A 196 -28.94 -6.23 31.67
C LYS A 196 -29.91 -7.42 31.68
N ARG A 197 -29.50 -8.63 31.28
CA ARG A 197 -30.33 -9.84 31.46
C ARG A 197 -30.34 -10.32 32.92
N PHE A 198 -29.28 -10.04 33.67
CA PHE A 198 -29.19 -10.32 35.10
C PHE A 198 -30.04 -9.35 35.94
N PHE A 199 -30.09 -8.06 35.57
CA PHE A 199 -30.90 -7.03 36.25
C PHE A 199 -32.27 -6.74 35.63
N GLY A 200 -32.50 -7.12 34.37
CA GLY A 200 -33.69 -6.78 33.57
C GLY A 200 -34.91 -7.68 33.79
N ARG A 201 -34.97 -8.39 34.92
CA ARG A 201 -36.19 -9.08 35.36
C ARG A 201 -37.21 -8.11 35.99
N LEU A 202 -36.98 -6.79 35.93
CA LEU A 202 -37.79 -5.82 36.66
C LEU A 202 -38.49 -4.68 35.86
N PHE A 203 -38.11 -4.30 34.63
CA PHE A 203 -38.85 -3.23 33.93
C PHE A 203 -38.91 -3.42 32.41
N ARG A 204 -40.13 -3.69 31.92
CA ARG A 204 -40.52 -3.75 30.50
C ARG A 204 -41.21 -2.42 30.15
N GLY A 205 -40.68 -1.64 29.22
CA GLY A 205 -41.39 -0.49 28.70
C GLY A 205 -40.61 0.38 27.69
N ILE A 206 -41.11 0.37 26.45
CA ILE A 206 -41.06 1.45 25.44
C ILE A 206 -39.75 1.57 24.60
N GLY A 207 -39.86 1.14 23.32
CA GLY A 207 -39.00 1.56 22.21
C GLY A 207 -39.44 2.93 21.65
N GLY A 208 -38.80 3.57 20.69
CA GLY A 208 -37.64 3.28 19.85
C GLY A 208 -37.32 4.56 19.05
N GLY A 209 -36.32 4.53 18.17
CA GLY A 209 -36.02 5.62 17.23
C GLY A 209 -34.54 6.01 17.21
N GLY A 210 -33.73 5.23 16.50
CA GLY A 210 -32.29 5.46 16.38
C GLY A 210 -31.96 6.55 15.37
N GLY A 211 -31.34 7.63 15.86
CA GLY A 211 -30.67 8.66 15.08
C GLY A 211 -29.38 8.18 14.40
N GLY A 212 -29.00 8.93 13.36
CA GLY A 212 -27.84 8.68 12.52
C GLY A 212 -26.55 8.46 13.31
N GLN A 213 -25.76 7.48 12.87
CA GLN A 213 -24.44 7.25 13.44
C GLN A 213 -23.42 8.15 12.74
N SER A 214 -22.89 9.08 13.52
CA SER A 214 -21.76 9.96 13.21
C SER A 214 -20.47 9.15 13.01
N PHE A 215 -19.68 9.56 12.01
CA PHE A 215 -18.45 8.92 11.55
C PHE A 215 -17.25 9.83 11.84
N GLY A 216 -16.12 9.25 12.29
CA GLY A 216 -14.88 9.98 12.55
C GLY A 216 -13.63 9.08 12.49
N TRP A 217 -12.75 9.44 11.54
CA TRP A 217 -11.31 9.20 11.35
C TRP A 217 -10.78 7.75 11.29
N GLY A 218 -11.08 7.06 10.19
CA GLY A 218 -10.65 5.68 9.88
C GLY A 218 -11.80 4.66 9.82
N GLY A 219 -13.04 5.15 9.66
CA GLY A 219 -14.23 4.34 9.57
C GLY A 219 -14.66 4.11 8.13
N ARG A 220 -14.52 2.85 7.66
CA ARG A 220 -15.04 2.23 6.41
C ARG A 220 -14.04 2.23 5.25
N THR A 221 -13.70 1.02 4.80
CA THR A 221 -13.13 0.61 3.50
C THR A 221 -12.12 1.54 2.81
N SER A 222 -11.58 2.54 3.49
CA SER A 222 -10.55 3.45 3.01
C SER A 222 -9.21 2.75 3.11
N SER A 223 -8.46 2.83 2.03
CA SER A 223 -7.08 2.37 1.99
C SER A 223 -6.37 2.98 0.80
N ALA A 224 -5.08 3.24 0.96
CA ALA A 224 -4.21 3.71 -0.10
C ALA A 224 -4.29 2.76 -1.30
N TYR A 225 -4.48 3.32 -2.48
CA TYR A 225 -4.50 2.60 -3.75
C TYR A 225 -3.22 2.84 -4.55
N MET A 226 -2.67 4.05 -4.46
CA MET A 226 -1.41 4.43 -5.09
C MET A 226 -0.59 5.29 -4.14
N LEU A 227 0.72 5.08 -4.12
CA LEU A 227 1.69 5.92 -3.44
C LEU A 227 2.59 6.55 -4.50
N GLN A 228 2.94 7.82 -4.32
CA GLN A 228 3.94 8.49 -5.13
C GLN A 228 5.04 8.99 -4.24
N TYR A 229 6.27 8.58 -4.55
CA TYR A 229 7.47 9.02 -3.90
C TYR A 229 8.37 9.77 -4.87
N VAL A 230 9.09 10.78 -4.39
CA VAL A 230 10.08 11.52 -5.15
C VAL A 230 11.45 11.18 -4.61
N ARG A 231 12.41 10.95 -5.49
CA ARG A 231 13.79 10.71 -5.07
C ARG A 231 14.37 11.96 -4.43
N ARG A 232 14.93 11.81 -3.24
CA ARG A 232 15.41 12.93 -2.42
C ARG A 232 16.44 13.81 -3.14
N CYS A 233 17.42 13.20 -3.81
CA CYS A 233 18.45 13.94 -4.54
C CYS A 233 17.92 14.75 -5.74
N ASP A 234 16.72 14.42 -6.25
CA ASP A 234 16.12 15.09 -7.41
C ASP A 234 15.14 16.21 -6.99
N ILE A 235 14.88 16.38 -5.68
CA ILE A 235 13.91 17.36 -5.18
C ILE A 235 14.28 18.80 -5.58
N SER A 236 15.55 19.19 -5.46
CA SER A 236 16.00 20.55 -5.81
C SER A 236 15.78 20.85 -7.30
N LEU A 237 15.99 19.86 -8.17
CA LEU A 237 15.76 19.98 -9.59
C LEU A 237 14.27 20.07 -9.93
N LEU A 238 13.44 19.20 -9.32
CA LEU A 238 12.01 19.10 -9.64
C LEU A 238 11.18 20.27 -9.09
N TYR A 239 11.55 20.80 -7.92
CA TYR A 239 10.82 21.87 -7.23
C TYR A 239 11.54 23.24 -7.31
N GLY A 240 12.63 23.30 -8.07
CA GLY A 240 13.49 24.47 -8.23
C GLY A 240 14.30 24.82 -6.98
N GLU A 241 15.51 25.32 -7.16
CA GLU A 241 16.28 25.93 -6.07
C GLU A 241 15.70 27.31 -5.75
N GLY A 242 14.87 27.39 -4.72
CA GLY A 242 14.43 28.66 -4.13
C GLY A 242 13.07 29.19 -4.60
N GLN A 243 12.03 28.85 -3.85
CA GLN A 243 10.97 29.81 -3.50
C GLN A 243 11.00 30.13 -2.00
N THR A 244 12.20 30.43 -1.51
CA THR A 244 12.39 31.24 -0.28
C THR A 244 12.91 32.61 -0.69
N LYS A 245 12.09 33.36 -1.46
CA LYS A 245 12.15 34.82 -1.47
C LYS A 245 10.73 35.33 -1.27
N HIS A 246 10.56 36.05 -0.17
CA HIS A 246 9.37 36.73 0.31
C HIS A 246 8.50 37.37 -0.80
N GLN A 247 7.18 37.28 -0.61
CA GLN A 247 6.31 38.44 -0.44
C GLN A 247 5.09 38.07 0.40
#